data_AF-A0A920NHX3-F1
#
_entry.id   AF-A0A920NHX3-F1
#
_cell.length_a   1.000
_cell.length_b   1.000
_cell.length_c   1.000
_cell.angle_alpha   90.00
_cell.angle_beta   90.00
_cell.angle_gamma   90.00
#
_symmetry.space_group_name_H-M   'P 1'
#
loop_
_entity.id
_entity.type
_entity.pdbx_description
1 polymer ?
#
loop_
_entity_poly.entity_id
_entity_poly.type
_entity_poly.pdbx_seq_one_letter_code
_entity_poly.pdbx_strand_id
1 'polypeptide(L)'
;MDDLLDLALNFPNILIVLDHAGFPEKRTEEYYNNWRSGMSKISDLENVICKISGLGMGDNSWTIQSIRPYVETCLELFGIERSLFSTNWP
;
A
#
# COMPACT_ATOMS: atom_id res chain seq x y z
N MET A 1 -4.87 -0.90 9.39
CA MET A 1 -4.14 0.36 9.16
C MET A 1 -3.99 1.16 10.44
N ASP A 2 -5.00 1.21 11.31
CA ASP A 2 -4.87 1.95 12.58
C ASP A 2 -3.74 1.40 13.48
N ASP A 3 -3.54 0.08 13.57
CA ASP A 3 -2.39 -0.50 14.30
C ASP A 3 -1.03 -0.05 13.74
N LEU A 4 -0.91 0.09 12.41
CA LEU A 4 0.30 0.57 11.76
C LEU A 4 0.52 2.06 12.01
N LEU A 5 -0.56 2.85 11.98
CA LEU A 5 -0.52 4.26 12.35
C LEU A 5 0.01 4.43 13.78
N ASP A 6 -0.54 3.67 14.73
CA ASP A 6 -0.10 3.69 16.12
C ASP A 6 1.37 3.26 16.26
N LEU A 7 1.79 2.20 15.56
CA LEU A 7 3.19 1.75 15.57
C LEU A 7 4.13 2.84 15.03
N ALA A 8 3.81 3.43 13.88
CA ALA A 8 4.65 4.44 13.24
C ALA A 8 4.78 5.71 14.09
N LEU A 9 3.70 6.13 14.76
CA LEU A 9 3.71 7.27 15.68
C LEU A 9 4.53 7.02 16.95
N ASN A 10 4.52 5.78 17.47
CA ASN A 10 5.30 5.43 18.66
C ASN A 10 6.80 5.27 18.36
N PHE A 11 7.18 5.00 17.11
CA PHE A 11 8.57 4.78 16.69
C PHE A 11 8.97 5.65 15.48
N PRO A 12 8.94 7.00 15.60
CA PRO A 12 9.13 7.90 14.46
C PRO A 12 10.52 7.81 13.82
N ASN A 13 11.52 7.31 14.55
CA ASN A 13 12.90 7.15 14.06
C ASN A 13 13.16 5.80 13.39
N ILE A 14 12.17 4.90 13.34
CA ILE A 14 12.29 3.61 12.68
C ILE A 14 11.57 3.71 11.33
N LEU A 15 12.30 3.42 10.25
CA LEU A 15 11.71 3.27 8.93
C LEU A 15 10.87 2.00 8.87
N ILE A 16 9.59 2.15 8.52
CA ILE A 16 8.65 1.06 8.35
C ILE A 16 8.33 0.90 6.86
N VAL A 17 8.50 -0.33 6.37
CA VAL A 17 8.12 -0.69 5.01
C VAL A 17 6.77 -1.38 5.06
N LEU A 18 5.73 -0.73 4.51
CA LEU A 18 4.44 -1.39 4.28
C LEU A 18 4.58 -2.34 3.10
N ASP A 19 4.48 -3.64 3.39
CA ASP A 19 4.54 -4.67 2.36
C ASP A 19 3.27 -4.69 1.49
N HIS A 20 3.48 -5.08 0.23
CA HIS A 20 2.46 -5.43 -0.76
C HIS A 20 1.31 -4.41 -0.91
N ALA A 21 1.62 -3.11 -0.82
CA ALA A 21 0.62 -2.04 -0.82
C ALA A 21 -0.49 -2.24 0.23
N GLY A 22 -0.16 -2.82 1.39
CA GLY A 22 -1.15 -3.15 2.42
C GLY A 22 -2.04 -4.33 2.07
N PHE A 23 -1.58 -5.21 1.17
CA PHE A 23 -2.19 -6.47 0.79
C PHE A 23 -3.68 -6.36 0.40
N PRO A 24 -4.03 -5.68 -0.70
CA PRO A 24 -5.42 -5.55 -1.12
C PRO A 24 -5.98 -6.90 -1.62
N GLU A 25 -6.97 -7.43 -0.91
CA GLU A 25 -7.55 -8.78 -1.10
C GLU A 25 -8.74 -8.83 -2.05
N LYS A 26 -9.37 -7.69 -2.38
CA LYS A 26 -10.57 -7.64 -3.23
C LYS A 26 -10.46 -6.51 -4.25
N ARG A 27 -11.31 -6.55 -5.28
CA ARG A 27 -11.34 -5.56 -6.38
C ARG A 27 -12.70 -4.87 -6.53
N THR A 28 -13.53 -4.89 -5.48
CA THR A 28 -14.78 -4.12 -5.47
C THR A 28 -14.50 -2.64 -5.17
N GLU A 29 -15.37 -1.75 -5.65
CA GLU A 29 -15.25 -0.31 -5.43
C GLU A 29 -15.27 0.05 -3.93
N GLU A 30 -16.20 -0.55 -3.17
CA GLU A 30 -16.28 -0.36 -1.71
C GLU A 30 -14.98 -0.76 -1.01
N TYR A 31 -14.41 -1.91 -1.36
CA TYR A 31 -13.15 -2.37 -0.77
C TYR A 31 -12.01 -1.42 -1.11
N TYR A 32 -11.91 -1.00 -2.37
CA TYR A 32 -10.90 -0.05 -2.82
C TYR A 32 -10.99 1.27 -2.06
N ASN A 33 -12.20 1.82 -1.88
CA ASN A 33 -12.39 3.07 -1.15
C ASN A 33 -11.97 2.95 0.33
N ASN A 34 -12.29 1.82 0.97
CA ASN A 34 -11.87 1.54 2.35
C ASN A 34 -10.34 1.38 2.45
N TRP A 35 -9.73 0.63 1.53
CA TRP A 35 -8.27 0.48 1.45
C TRP A 35 -7.59 1.83 1.23
N ARG A 36 -8.04 2.64 0.26
CA ARG A 36 -7.48 3.97 -0.05
C ARG A 36 -7.57 4.90 1.16
N SER A 37 -8.70 4.89 1.87
CA SER A 37 -8.86 5.67 3.11
C SER A 37 -7.82 5.27 4.16
N GLY A 38 -7.60 3.97 4.35
CA GLY A 38 -6.56 3.47 5.25
C GLY A 38 -5.14 3.85 4.82
N MET A 39 -4.82 3.74 3.52
CA MET A 39 -3.52 4.12 2.96
C MET A 39 -3.26 5.62 3.13
N SER A 40 -4.27 6.47 2.92
CA SER A 40 -4.14 7.92 3.06
C SER A 40 -3.77 8.35 4.47
N LYS A 41 -4.26 7.65 5.51
CA LYS A 41 -3.92 7.97 6.90
C LYS A 41 -2.43 7.76 7.20
N ILE A 42 -1.85 6.69 6.67
CA ILE A 42 -0.47 6.32 6.95
C ILE A 42 0.52 6.98 5.99
N SER A 43 0.07 7.46 4.83
CA SER A 43 0.94 8.13 3.86
C SER A 43 1.47 9.48 4.36
N ASP A 44 0.75 10.12 5.29
CA ASP A 44 1.18 11.37 5.93
C ASP A 44 2.37 11.17 6.88
N LEU A 45 2.70 9.92 7.23
CA LEU A 45 3.81 9.58 8.13
C LEU A 45 5.11 9.43 7.34
N GLU A 46 6.08 10.29 7.59
CA GLU A 46 7.36 10.30 6.85
C GLU A 46 8.18 9.02 7.03
N ASN A 47 8.03 8.33 8.17
CA ASN A 47 8.74 7.08 8.47
C ASN A 47 8.05 5.83 7.89
N VAL A 48 6.98 5.99 7.11
CA VAL A 48 6.32 4.89 6.39
C VAL A 48 6.56 5.02 4.90
N ILE A 49 7.06 3.94 4.29
CA ILE A 49 7.23 3.81 2.83
C ILE A 49 6.43 2.62 2.31
N CYS A 50 5.98 2.70 1.07
CA CYS A 50 5.10 1.69 0.48
C CYS A 50 5.86 0.81 -0.51
N LYS A 51 5.79 -0.51 -0.32
CA LYS A 51 6.32 -1.49 -1.27
C LYS A 51 5.21 -2.00 -2.17
N ILE A 52 5.26 -1.58 -3.42
CA ILE A 52 4.36 -1.98 -4.50
C ILE A 52 4.81 -3.34 -5.03
N SER A 53 4.17 -4.40 -4.56
CA SER A 53 4.51 -5.79 -4.86
C SER A 53 3.34 -6.72 -4.52
N GLY A 54 3.36 -7.97 -4.99
CA GLY A 54 2.42 -9.00 -4.53
C GLY A 54 0.92 -8.76 -4.85
N LEU A 55 0.57 -7.77 -5.69
CA LEU A 55 -0.83 -7.41 -5.96
C LEU A 55 -1.65 -8.54 -6.59
N GLY A 56 -1.01 -9.51 -7.26
CA GLY A 56 -1.68 -10.69 -7.82
C GLY A 56 -2.11 -11.73 -6.78
N MET A 57 -1.63 -11.64 -5.53
CA MET A 57 -2.02 -12.59 -4.47
C MET A 57 -3.48 -12.42 -4.06
N GLY A 58 -3.98 -11.19 -4.02
CA GLY A 58 -5.39 -10.86 -3.76
C GLY A 58 -6.27 -10.83 -5.01
N ASP A 59 -5.70 -11.09 -6.18
CA ASP A 59 -6.40 -11.14 -7.47
C ASP A 59 -5.67 -12.08 -8.43
N ASN A 60 -6.01 -13.37 -8.38
CA ASN A 60 -5.27 -14.39 -9.15
C ASN A 60 -5.54 -14.31 -10.66
N SER A 61 -6.56 -13.57 -11.09
CA SER A 61 -6.88 -13.30 -12.50
C SER A 61 -6.60 -11.85 -12.88
N TRP A 62 -5.59 -11.25 -12.23
CA TRP A 62 -5.32 -9.84 -12.36
C TRP A 62 -5.11 -9.43 -13.82
N THR A 63 -5.54 -8.21 -14.10
CA THR A 63 -5.30 -7.50 -15.35
C THR A 63 -4.57 -6.20 -15.02
N ILE A 64 -4.00 -5.56 -16.03
CA ILE A 64 -3.42 -4.22 -15.86
C ILE A 64 -4.45 -3.28 -15.24
N GLN A 65 -5.71 -3.35 -15.67
CA GLN A 65 -6.81 -2.51 -15.19
C GLN A 65 -7.18 -2.82 -13.73
N SER A 66 -7.09 -4.07 -13.27
CA SER A 66 -7.46 -4.41 -11.89
C SER A 66 -6.39 -4.00 -10.87
N ILE A 67 -5.11 -3.95 -11.25
CA ILE A 67 -4.01 -3.57 -10.34
C ILE A 67 -3.59 -2.10 -10.46
N ARG A 68 -3.81 -1.47 -11.62
CA ARG A 68 -3.42 -0.08 -11.88
C ARG A 68 -3.89 0.90 -10.79
N PRO A 69 -5.16 0.85 -10.32
CA PRO A 69 -5.61 1.80 -9.29
C PRO A 69 -4.80 1.71 -8.00
N TYR A 70 -4.37 0.52 -7.60
CA TYR A 70 -3.56 0.31 -6.40
C TYR A 70 -2.15 0.85 -6.56
N VAL A 71 -1.53 0.62 -7.73
CA VAL A 71 -0.20 1.15 -8.06
C VAL A 71 -0.24 2.68 -8.10
N GLU A 72 -1.17 3.26 -8.85
CA GLU A 72 -1.29 4.71 -9.02
C GLU A 72 -1.62 5.40 -7.69
N THR A 73 -2.48 4.82 -6.86
CA THR A 73 -2.79 5.36 -5.52
C THR A 73 -1.57 5.33 -4.60
N CYS A 74 -0.75 4.27 -4.63
CA CYS A 74 0.48 4.25 -3.84
C CYS A 74 1.43 5.37 -4.26
N LEU A 75 1.59 5.59 -5.56
CA LEU A 75 2.43 6.66 -6.08
C LEU A 75 1.86 8.06 -5.77
N GLU A 76 0.54 8.23 -5.83
CA GLU A 76 -0.17 9.47 -5.46
C GLU A 76 0.04 9.81 -3.98
N LEU A 77 -0.14 8.83 -3.09
CA LEU A 77 -0.14 9.06 -1.64
C LEU A 77 1.27 9.14 -1.04
N PHE A 78 2.17 8.24 -1.44
CA PHE A 78 3.51 8.16 -0.86
C PHE A 78 4.53 9.00 -1.63
N GLY A 79 4.27 9.26 -2.91
CA GLY A 79 5.25 9.81 -3.84
C GLY A 79 6.25 8.75 -4.30
N ILE A 80 7.01 9.09 -5.35
CA ILE A 80 8.01 8.18 -5.94
C ILE A 80 9.17 7.88 -4.99
N GLU A 81 9.55 8.84 -4.13
CA GLU A 81 10.69 8.70 -3.20
C GLU A 81 10.41 7.74 -2.04
N ARG A 82 9.14 7.52 -1.71
CA ARG A 82 8.70 6.59 -0.65
C ARG A 82 7.96 5.38 -1.21
N SER A 83 8.20 5.07 -2.47
CA SER A 83 7.63 3.91 -3.16
C SER A 83 8.73 2.97 -3.64
N LEU A 84 8.58 1.68 -3.33
CA LEU A 84 9.51 0.62 -3.74
C LEU A 84 8.81 -0.36 -4.67
N PHE A 85 9.45 -0.76 -5.76
CA PHE A 85 8.99 -1.88 -6.58
C PHE A 85 9.70 -3.16 -6.17
N SER A 86 8.98 -4.27 -6.09
CA SER A 86 9.59 -5.61 -6.00
C SER A 86 8.67 -6.69 -6.56
N THR A 87 9.25 -7.82 -6.97
CA THR A 87 8.50 -8.88 -7.67
C THR A 87 7.59 -9.68 -6.75
N ASN A 88 7.94 -9.79 -5.46
CA ASN A 88 7.38 -10.79 -4.55
C ASN A 88 7.45 -12.24 -5.09
N TRP A 89 8.42 -12.51 -5.97
CA TRP A 89 8.64 -13.85 -6.52
C TRP A 89 9.16 -14.79 -5.41
N PRO A 90 8.76 -16.07 -5.41
CA PRO A 90 7.89 -16.76 -6.38
C PRO A 90 6.40 -16.41 -6.26
#